data_AF-A0A3D0HNH7-F1
#
_entry.id   AF-A0A3D0HNH7-F1
#
_cell.length_a   1.000
_cell.length_b   1.000
_cell.length_c   1.000
_cell.angle_alpha   90.00
_cell.angle_beta   90.00
_cell.angle_gamma   90.00
#
_symmetry.space_group_name_H-M   'P 1'
#
loop_
_entity.id
_entity.type
_entity.pdbx_description
1 polymer ?
#
loop_
_entity_poly.entity_id
_entity_poly.type
_entity_poly.pdbx_seq_one_letter_code
_entity_poly.pdbx_strand_id
1 'polypeptide(L)'
;MMSTVQWLIWLVPEMIKTLLITYGIFGFEFKKWRWWFVVAAYIVGGICLCEQGVDLLLWKSIRGAVIIFALFYGKFGRKLVTFLIEYIAITIVDMMVMSVNILVTGYEHNFVQSIIDNTFGMAFWIILTVLVYRKRKKVYEFVQTISYGYILLVLVFLLCVCVVAGTSYLVLNGEITQQAMRQTYFFNMLCIVVALVICVVLFYLVFSRKKVQHEKEIEEKVYEREWKRYQSMRSFRHDVKKHLRVLHALGDRG
;
A
#
# COMPACT_ATOMS: atom_id res chain seq x y z
N MET A 1 21.95 25.19 -7.52
CA MET A 1 20.63 25.75 -7.91
C MET A 1 20.14 24.97 -9.13
N MET A 2 18.94 24.42 -9.08
CA MET A 2 18.39 23.60 -10.17
C MET A 2 17.64 24.50 -11.14
N SER A 3 17.96 24.46 -12.43
CA SER A 3 17.27 25.32 -13.40
C SER A 3 15.83 24.87 -13.63
N THR A 4 14.97 25.77 -14.09
CA THR A 4 13.55 25.48 -14.41
C THR A 4 13.42 24.30 -15.39
N VAL A 5 14.35 24.21 -16.35
CA VAL A 5 14.41 23.12 -17.32
C VAL A 5 14.78 21.79 -16.65
N GLN A 6 15.78 21.78 -15.77
CA GLN A 6 16.13 20.59 -14.99
C GLN A 6 14.98 20.13 -14.10
N TRP A 7 14.22 21.08 -13.54
CA TRP A 7 13.05 20.79 -12.72
C TRP A 7 11.91 20.15 -13.51
N LEU A 8 11.59 20.67 -14.69
CA LEU A 8 10.59 20.06 -15.57
C LEU A 8 11.01 18.65 -16.02
N ILE A 9 12.26 18.47 -16.41
CA ILE A 9 12.81 17.17 -16.84
C ILE A 9 12.72 16.14 -15.70
N TRP A 10 12.95 16.54 -14.46
CA TRP A 10 12.82 15.67 -13.30
C TRP A 10 11.36 15.42 -12.88
N LEU A 11 10.48 16.42 -13.01
CA LEU A 11 9.08 16.34 -12.62
C LEU A 11 8.31 15.29 -13.44
N VAL A 12 8.52 15.26 -14.75
CA VAL A 12 7.74 14.43 -15.68
C VAL A 12 7.87 12.93 -15.37
N PRO A 13 9.08 12.34 -15.25
CA PRO A 13 9.27 10.95 -14.88
C PRO A 13 8.56 10.54 -13.60
N GLU A 14 8.61 11.43 -12.62
CA GLU A 14 8.14 11.14 -11.28
C GLU A 14 6.62 11.22 -11.18
N MET A 15 6.00 12.16 -11.90
CA MET A 15 4.55 12.12 -12.08
C MET A 15 4.11 10.83 -12.76
N ILE A 16 4.86 10.35 -13.77
CA ILE A 16 4.56 9.08 -14.43
C ILE A 16 4.65 7.91 -13.46
N LYS A 17 5.72 7.81 -12.65
CA LYS A 17 5.86 6.78 -11.61
C LYS A 17 4.66 6.80 -10.65
N THR A 18 4.30 7.97 -10.15
CA THR A 18 3.16 8.13 -9.23
C THR A 18 1.86 7.64 -9.87
N LEU A 19 1.57 8.08 -11.10
CA LEU A 19 0.37 7.65 -11.82
C LEU A 19 0.35 6.14 -12.09
N LEU A 20 1.48 5.56 -12.52
CA LEU A 20 1.61 4.13 -12.77
C LEU A 20 1.30 3.31 -11.51
N ILE A 21 1.80 3.73 -10.35
CA ILE A 21 1.59 3.01 -9.10
C ILE A 21 0.16 3.18 -8.60
N THR A 22 -0.33 4.42 -8.48
CA THR A 22 -1.67 4.67 -7.92
C THR A 22 -2.78 4.09 -8.82
N TYR A 23 -2.69 4.27 -10.14
CA TYR A 23 -3.69 3.76 -11.10
C TYR A 23 -3.44 2.31 -11.50
N GLY A 24 -2.21 1.98 -11.87
CA GLY A 24 -1.87 0.72 -12.50
C GLY A 24 -1.73 -0.44 -11.53
N ILE A 25 -1.10 -0.20 -10.37
CA ILE A 25 -0.88 -1.22 -9.34
C ILE A 25 -2.02 -1.23 -8.33
N PHE A 26 -2.29 -0.08 -7.70
CA PHE A 26 -3.31 0.00 -6.65
C PHE A 26 -4.74 0.07 -7.19
N GLY A 27 -4.94 0.40 -8.47
CA GLY A 27 -6.25 0.33 -9.11
C GLY A 27 -7.22 1.45 -8.72
N PHE A 28 -6.72 2.58 -8.21
CA PHE A 28 -7.58 3.73 -7.91
C PHE A 28 -8.20 4.32 -9.17
N GLU A 29 -9.45 4.75 -9.09
CA GLU A 29 -10.17 5.36 -10.23
C GLU A 29 -9.87 6.85 -10.36
N PHE A 30 -9.72 7.32 -11.61
CA PHE A 30 -9.49 8.72 -11.93
C PHE A 30 -10.74 9.58 -11.77
N LYS A 31 -10.57 10.78 -11.22
CA LYS A 31 -11.54 11.88 -11.21
C LYS A 31 -11.54 12.55 -12.59
N LYS A 32 -12.68 12.54 -13.27
CA LYS A 32 -12.85 13.23 -14.57
C LYS A 32 -13.01 14.76 -14.44
N TRP A 33 -13.21 15.31 -13.24
CA TRP A 33 -13.46 16.73 -13.00
C TRP A 33 -12.17 17.56 -12.88
N ARG A 34 -12.12 18.77 -13.50
CA ARG A 34 -11.13 19.90 -13.45
C ARG A 34 -9.77 19.73 -12.72
N TRP A 35 -9.19 18.54 -12.72
CA TRP A 35 -7.95 18.18 -12.03
C TRP A 35 -6.73 18.88 -12.63
N TRP A 36 -6.81 19.19 -13.92
CA TRP A 36 -5.81 19.95 -14.66
C TRP A 36 -5.53 21.30 -13.99
N PHE A 37 -6.49 21.95 -13.33
CA PHE A 37 -6.26 23.22 -12.63
C PHE A 37 -5.37 23.05 -11.40
N VAL A 38 -5.56 21.99 -10.62
CA VAL A 38 -4.75 21.74 -9.41
C VAL A 38 -3.33 21.34 -9.80
N VAL A 39 -3.20 20.49 -10.83
CA VAL A 39 -1.90 20.09 -11.37
C VAL A 39 -1.18 21.27 -12.01
N ALA A 40 -1.87 22.10 -12.81
CA ALA A 40 -1.30 23.28 -13.43
C ALA A 40 -0.87 24.31 -12.37
N ALA A 41 -1.69 24.57 -11.35
CA ALA A 41 -1.33 25.47 -10.26
C ALA A 41 -0.07 24.99 -9.50
N TYR A 42 0.06 23.68 -9.28
CA TYR A 42 1.24 23.10 -8.66
C TYR A 42 2.49 23.23 -9.55
N ILE A 43 2.35 23.05 -10.87
CA ILE A 43 3.45 23.23 -11.84
C ILE A 43 3.91 24.68 -11.88
N VAL A 44 2.97 25.63 -11.98
CA VAL A 44 3.25 27.07 -12.01
C VAL A 44 3.91 27.54 -10.71
N GLY A 45 3.43 27.07 -9.55
CA GLY A 45 4.05 27.38 -8.26
C GLY A 45 5.49 26.88 -8.15
N GLY A 46 5.78 25.70 -8.71
CA GLY A 46 7.15 25.16 -8.74
C GLY A 46 8.10 25.98 -9.62
N ILE A 47 7.61 26.49 -10.76
CA ILE A 47 8.37 27.37 -11.66
C ILE A 47 8.73 28.69 -10.95
N CYS A 48 7.76 29.34 -10.30
CA CYS A 48 8.01 30.58 -9.55
C CYS A 48 9.04 30.39 -8.43
N LEU A 49 9.00 29.26 -7.72
CA LEU A 49 9.97 28.96 -6.66
C LEU A 49 11.38 28.68 -7.20
N CYS A 50 11.48 28.03 -8.37
CA CYS A 50 12.75 27.86 -9.08
C CYS A 50 13.39 29.20 -9.44
N GLU A 51 12.60 30.16 -9.93
CA GLU A 51 13.09 31.50 -10.30
C GLU A 51 13.49 32.34 -9.08
N GLN A 52 12.80 32.18 -7.95
CA GLN A 52 13.12 32.87 -6.70
C GLN A 52 14.29 32.25 -5.92
N GLY A 53 14.82 31.12 -6.39
CA GLY A 53 15.97 30.46 -5.75
C GLY A 53 15.67 29.83 -4.40
N VAL A 54 14.40 29.60 -4.09
CA VAL A 54 13.96 29.01 -2.81
C VAL A 54 14.19 27.50 -2.84
N ASP A 55 14.56 26.94 -1.69
CA ASP A 55 14.78 25.51 -1.56
C ASP A 55 13.49 24.71 -1.82
N LEU A 56 13.49 23.91 -2.89
CA LEU A 56 12.32 23.22 -3.43
C LEU A 56 12.00 21.90 -2.72
N LEU A 57 12.72 21.55 -1.65
CA LEU A 57 12.61 20.26 -0.98
C LEU A 57 11.16 19.91 -0.56
N LEU A 58 10.49 20.84 0.12
CA LEU A 58 9.09 20.66 0.55
C LEU A 58 8.14 20.52 -0.63
N TRP A 59 8.37 21.31 -1.69
CA TRP A 59 7.54 21.24 -2.90
C TRP A 59 7.68 19.87 -3.56
N LYS A 60 8.91 19.36 -3.67
CA LYS A 60 9.22 18.02 -4.20
C LYS A 60 8.54 16.91 -3.41
N SER A 61 8.55 16.98 -2.07
CA SER A 61 7.94 15.94 -1.22
C SER A 61 6.41 15.94 -1.26
N ILE A 62 5.77 17.11 -1.35
CA ILE A 62 4.31 17.24 -1.32
C ILE A 62 3.64 16.87 -2.66
N ARG A 63 4.41 16.79 -3.76
CA ARG A 63 3.89 16.53 -5.11
C ARG A 63 3.01 15.28 -5.19
N GLY A 64 3.44 14.16 -4.61
CA GLY A 64 2.75 12.88 -4.74
C GLY A 64 1.42 12.92 -4.02
N ALA A 65 1.36 13.62 -2.88
CA ALA A 65 0.11 13.87 -2.18
C ALA A 65 -0.83 14.73 -3.03
N VAL A 66 -0.35 15.84 -3.61
CA VAL A 66 -1.17 16.72 -4.46
C VAL A 66 -1.76 15.92 -5.63
N ILE A 67 -0.95 15.13 -6.33
CA ILE A 67 -1.35 14.30 -7.46
C ILE A 67 -2.40 13.27 -7.02
N ILE A 68 -2.13 12.49 -5.97
CA ILE A 68 -3.02 11.41 -5.52
C ILE A 68 -4.37 11.95 -5.02
N PHE A 69 -4.36 13.01 -4.23
CA PHE A 69 -5.57 13.58 -3.65
C PHE A 69 -6.44 14.32 -4.69
N ALA A 70 -5.80 15.01 -5.64
CA ALA A 70 -6.48 15.71 -6.71
C ALA A 70 -7.02 14.75 -7.78
N LEU A 71 -6.26 13.74 -8.20
CA LEU A 71 -6.59 12.91 -9.37
C LEU A 71 -7.43 11.69 -9.09
N PHE A 72 -7.43 11.12 -7.88
CA PHE A 72 -8.06 9.82 -7.64
C PHE A 72 -9.29 9.89 -6.74
N TYR A 73 -10.24 8.97 -6.91
CA TYR A 73 -11.37 8.76 -5.99
C TYR A 73 -11.00 7.83 -4.83
N GLY A 74 -11.57 8.05 -3.64
CA GLY A 74 -11.33 7.18 -2.48
C GLY A 74 -11.31 7.93 -1.15
N LYS A 75 -11.41 7.17 -0.06
CA LYS A 75 -11.38 7.68 1.32
C LYS A 75 -10.02 8.33 1.63
N PHE A 76 -10.04 9.44 2.38
CA PHE A 76 -8.85 10.22 2.71
C PHE A 76 -7.73 9.37 3.32
N GLY A 77 -8.05 8.57 4.35
CA GLY A 77 -7.06 7.73 5.02
C GLY A 77 -6.41 6.69 4.10
N ARG A 78 -7.17 6.11 3.16
CA ARG A 78 -6.63 5.13 2.20
C ARG A 78 -5.69 5.77 1.20
N LYS A 79 -6.00 6.99 0.74
CA LYS A 79 -5.12 7.75 -0.15
C LYS A 79 -3.81 8.15 0.53
N LEU A 80 -3.89 8.61 1.77
CA LEU A 80 -2.71 8.97 2.55
C LEU A 80 -1.76 7.78 2.71
N VAL A 81 -2.34 6.62 3.00
CA VAL A 81 -1.60 5.36 3.10
C VAL A 81 -0.96 4.99 1.76
N THR A 82 -1.72 5.02 0.68
CA THR A 82 -1.20 4.69 -0.65
C THR A 82 -0.07 5.62 -1.03
N PHE A 83 -0.21 6.92 -0.76
CA PHE A 83 0.86 7.90 -0.93
C PHE A 83 2.12 7.53 -0.15
N LEU A 84 2.01 7.15 1.12
CA LEU A 84 3.18 6.80 1.93
C LEU A 84 3.88 5.53 1.43
N ILE A 85 3.12 4.49 1.09
CA ILE A 85 3.68 3.24 0.54
C ILE A 85 4.35 3.52 -0.80
N GLU A 86 3.69 4.30 -1.66
CA GLU A 86 4.20 4.68 -2.97
C GLU A 86 5.45 5.54 -2.89
N TYR A 87 5.44 6.57 -2.06
CA TYR A 87 6.59 7.45 -1.85
C TYR A 87 7.81 6.66 -1.41
N ILE A 88 7.64 5.77 -0.44
CA ILE A 88 8.74 4.93 0.03
C ILE A 88 9.20 3.95 -1.05
N ALA A 89 8.27 3.28 -1.73
CA ALA A 89 8.63 2.30 -2.76
C ALA A 89 9.40 2.94 -3.93
N ILE A 90 8.98 4.12 -4.40
CA ILE A 90 9.72 4.89 -5.41
C ILE A 90 11.12 5.21 -4.90
N THR A 91 11.23 5.72 -3.68
CA THR A 91 12.53 6.08 -3.07
C THR A 91 13.47 4.87 -2.99
N ILE A 92 12.97 3.69 -2.58
CA ILE A 92 13.79 2.47 -2.51
C ILE A 92 14.30 2.07 -3.89
N VAL A 93 13.41 2.03 -4.90
CA VAL A 93 13.79 1.65 -6.26
C VAL A 93 14.80 2.64 -6.83
N ASP A 94 14.59 3.93 -6.65
CA ASP A 94 15.50 4.96 -7.16
C ASP A 94 16.88 4.88 -6.49
N MET A 95 16.93 4.64 -5.17
CA MET A 95 18.19 4.42 -4.44
C MET A 95 18.89 3.11 -4.88
N MET A 96 18.13 2.05 -5.19
CA MET A 96 18.69 0.81 -5.71
C MET A 96 19.28 1.00 -7.11
N VAL A 97 18.57 1.68 -8.00
CA VAL A 97 19.04 1.97 -9.36
C VAL A 97 20.30 2.83 -9.31
N MET A 98 20.27 3.91 -8.51
CA MET A 98 21.42 4.79 -8.33
C MET A 98 22.64 4.04 -7.77
N SER A 99 22.46 3.19 -6.74
CA SER A 99 23.58 2.44 -6.15
C SER A 99 24.19 1.43 -7.13
N VAL A 100 23.37 0.74 -7.94
CA VAL A 100 23.87 -0.14 -9.01
C VAL A 100 24.59 0.67 -10.09
N ASN A 101 24.06 1.83 -10.48
CA ASN A 101 24.68 2.64 -11.53
C ASN A 101 26.03 3.24 -11.08
N ILE A 102 26.14 3.70 -9.83
CA ILE A 102 27.41 4.15 -9.24
C ILE A 102 28.43 2.99 -9.22
N LEU A 103 28.01 1.79 -8.84
CA LEU A 103 28.88 0.61 -8.80
C LEU A 103 29.39 0.21 -10.20
N VAL A 104 28.53 0.28 -11.22
CA VAL A 104 28.86 -0.13 -12.59
C VAL A 104 29.70 0.92 -13.33
N THR A 105 29.42 2.20 -13.11
CA THR A 105 30.03 3.29 -13.89
C THR A 105 31.21 3.95 -13.19
N GLY A 106 31.29 3.91 -11.86
CA GLY A 106 32.38 4.51 -11.08
C GLY A 106 32.46 6.04 -11.13
N TYR A 107 31.49 6.71 -11.76
CA TYR A 107 31.45 8.17 -11.90
C TYR A 107 30.63 8.82 -10.78
N GLU A 108 31.08 9.99 -10.30
CA GLU A 108 30.31 10.85 -9.38
C GLU A 108 28.95 11.21 -9.96
N HIS A 109 27.90 11.08 -9.15
CA HIS A 109 26.51 11.24 -9.55
C HIS A 109 26.20 12.66 -10.07
N ASN A 110 26.28 12.81 -11.38
CA ASN A 110 26.01 14.05 -12.10
C ASN A 110 24.56 14.10 -12.64
N PHE A 111 24.12 15.28 -13.09
CA PHE A 111 22.77 15.47 -13.64
C PHE A 111 22.41 14.50 -14.77
N VAL A 112 23.39 14.12 -15.61
CA VAL A 112 23.19 13.14 -16.70
C VAL A 112 22.92 11.73 -16.16
N GLN A 113 23.63 11.30 -15.11
CA GLN A 113 23.34 10.02 -14.45
C GLN A 113 21.98 10.04 -13.75
N SER A 114 21.58 11.17 -13.17
CA SER A 114 20.23 11.31 -12.58
C SER A 114 19.12 11.08 -13.60
N ILE A 115 19.29 11.51 -14.86
CA ILE A 115 18.34 11.22 -15.96
C ILE A 115 18.32 9.72 -16.28
N ILE A 116 19.49 9.09 -16.35
CA ILE A 116 19.63 7.66 -16.64
C ILE A 116 18.96 6.83 -15.53
N ASP A 117 19.24 7.15 -14.27
CA ASP A 117 18.67 6.47 -13.10
C ASP A 117 17.14 6.61 -13.07
N ASN A 118 16.62 7.81 -13.32
CA ASN A 118 15.18 8.02 -13.41
C ASN A 118 14.53 7.24 -14.55
N THR A 119 15.22 7.05 -15.66
CA THR A 119 14.74 6.29 -16.81
C THR A 119 14.65 4.80 -16.48
N PHE A 120 15.67 4.25 -15.82
CA PHE A 120 15.63 2.86 -15.33
C PHE A 120 14.55 2.66 -14.26
N GLY A 121 14.42 3.59 -13.31
CA GLY A 121 13.34 3.56 -12.31
C GLY A 121 11.96 3.56 -12.95
N MET A 122 11.73 4.42 -13.96
CA MET A 122 10.48 4.40 -14.74
C MET A 122 10.25 3.06 -15.45
N ALA A 123 11.26 2.52 -16.14
CA ALA A 123 11.14 1.25 -16.86
C ALA A 123 10.74 0.11 -15.91
N PHE A 124 11.34 0.06 -14.72
CA PHE A 124 10.98 -0.88 -13.67
C PHE A 124 9.50 -0.78 -13.27
N TRP A 125 9.01 0.43 -13.02
CA TRP A 125 7.61 0.67 -12.64
C TRP A 125 6.63 0.35 -13.78
N ILE A 126 7.00 0.60 -15.04
CA ILE A 126 6.20 0.21 -16.21
C ILE A 126 6.05 -1.31 -16.26
N ILE A 127 7.16 -2.06 -16.14
CA ILE A 127 7.15 -3.52 -16.17
C ILE A 127 6.29 -4.09 -15.04
N LEU A 128 6.50 -3.62 -13.80
CA LEU A 128 5.68 -4.02 -12.65
C LEU A 128 4.20 -3.71 -12.87
N THR A 129 3.89 -2.53 -13.39
CA THR A 129 2.51 -2.13 -13.67
C THR A 129 1.89 -3.08 -14.67
N VAL A 130 2.56 -3.41 -15.78
CA VAL A 130 2.05 -4.35 -16.79
C VAL A 130 1.77 -5.73 -16.21
N LEU A 131 2.66 -6.25 -15.35
CA LEU A 131 2.49 -7.55 -14.69
C LEU A 131 1.28 -7.56 -13.76
N VAL A 132 1.10 -6.50 -12.96
CA VAL A 132 0.04 -6.42 -11.95
C VAL A 132 -1.29 -5.94 -12.54
N TYR A 133 -1.29 -5.26 -13.69
CA TYR A 133 -2.46 -4.63 -14.30
C TYR A 133 -3.65 -5.58 -14.45
N ARG A 134 -3.39 -6.84 -14.86
CA ARG A 134 -4.43 -7.87 -15.03
C ARG A 134 -5.10 -8.28 -13.70
N LYS A 135 -4.45 -8.05 -12.57
CA LYS A 135 -4.94 -8.37 -11.22
C LYS A 135 -5.29 -7.13 -10.40
N ARG A 136 -5.18 -5.92 -10.96
CA ARG A 136 -5.36 -4.65 -10.23
C ARG A 136 -6.68 -4.53 -9.46
N LYS A 137 -7.79 -5.08 -9.99
CA LYS A 137 -9.09 -5.07 -9.27
C LYS A 137 -9.03 -5.84 -7.95
N LYS A 138 -8.38 -7.01 -7.95
CA LYS A 138 -8.17 -7.80 -6.73
C LYS A 138 -7.24 -7.09 -5.75
N VAL A 139 -6.22 -6.40 -6.26
CA VAL A 139 -5.30 -5.59 -5.45
C VAL A 139 -6.04 -4.42 -4.80
N TYR A 140 -6.88 -3.72 -5.55
CA TYR A 140 -7.71 -2.63 -5.03
C TYR A 140 -8.65 -3.11 -3.92
N GLU A 141 -9.39 -4.19 -4.16
CA GLU A 141 -10.28 -4.80 -3.15
C GLU A 141 -9.50 -5.22 -1.89
N PHE A 142 -8.31 -5.80 -2.06
CA PHE A 142 -7.42 -6.13 -0.95
C PHE A 142 -7.01 -4.88 -0.17
N VAL A 143 -6.56 -3.82 -0.84
CA VAL A 143 -6.13 -2.56 -0.20
C VAL A 143 -7.28 -1.87 0.54
N GLN A 144 -8.51 -1.97 0.04
CA GLN A 144 -9.70 -1.42 0.69
C GLN A 144 -10.15 -2.24 1.90
N THR A 145 -9.94 -3.55 1.90
CA THR A 145 -10.38 -4.48 2.96
C THR A 145 -9.35 -4.68 4.06
N ILE A 146 -8.07 -4.43 3.78
CA ILE A 146 -6.98 -4.52 4.76
C ILE A 146 -7.20 -3.58 5.96
N SER A 147 -6.96 -4.06 7.18
CA SER A 147 -6.94 -3.21 8.38
C SER A 147 -5.81 -2.16 8.35
N TYR A 148 -6.07 -0.95 8.84
CA TYR A 148 -5.07 0.11 8.95
C TYR A 148 -3.81 -0.31 9.74
N GLY A 149 -3.94 -1.27 10.67
CA GLY A 149 -2.77 -1.80 11.40
C GLY A 149 -1.78 -2.55 10.52
N TYR A 150 -2.24 -3.26 9.48
CA TYR A 150 -1.36 -3.96 8.54
C TYR A 150 -0.63 -2.99 7.61
N ILE A 151 -1.34 -1.93 7.21
CA ILE A 151 -0.76 -0.82 6.45
C ILE A 151 0.34 -0.11 7.23
N LEU A 152 0.08 0.21 8.50
CA LEU A 152 1.06 0.86 9.37
C LEU A 152 2.33 0.01 9.47
N LEU A 153 2.17 -1.31 9.44
CA LEU A 153 3.27 -2.23 9.58
C LEU A 153 4.05 -2.45 8.28
N VAL A 154 3.37 -2.50 7.13
CA VAL A 154 4.05 -2.40 5.81
C VAL A 154 4.85 -1.11 5.73
N LEU A 155 4.33 -0.02 6.29
CA LEU A 155 5.02 1.27 6.34
C LEU A 155 6.24 1.24 7.26
N VAL A 156 6.15 0.60 8.44
CA VAL A 156 7.31 0.36 9.32
C VAL A 156 8.37 -0.51 8.63
N PHE A 157 7.96 -1.58 7.95
CA PHE A 157 8.85 -2.43 7.16
C PHE A 157 9.60 -1.62 6.09
N LEU A 158 8.86 -0.82 5.33
CA LEU A 158 9.38 0.03 4.27
C LEU A 158 10.32 1.11 4.82
N LEU A 159 10.01 1.71 5.97
CA LEU A 159 10.91 2.64 6.67
C LEU A 159 12.21 1.97 7.10
N CYS A 160 12.16 0.74 7.62
CA CYS A 160 13.37 -0.02 7.93
C CYS A 160 14.23 -0.21 6.67
N VAL A 161 13.65 -0.63 5.55
CA VAL A 161 14.38 -0.78 4.28
C VAL A 161 14.99 0.53 3.79
N CYS A 162 14.32 1.67 3.99
CA CYS A 162 14.88 3.00 3.67
C CYS A 162 16.09 3.36 4.54
N VAL A 163 16.03 3.12 5.85
CA VAL A 163 17.17 3.37 6.75
C VAL A 163 18.37 2.52 6.32
N VAL A 164 18.11 1.28 5.94
CA VAL A 164 19.11 0.33 5.42
C VAL A 164 19.74 0.81 4.11
N ALA A 165 18.93 1.22 3.14
CA ALA A 165 19.42 1.72 1.86
C ALA A 165 20.17 3.06 2.00
N GLY A 166 19.64 4.00 2.80
CA GLY A 166 20.26 5.31 3.03
C GLY A 166 21.60 5.20 3.76
N THR A 167 21.69 4.30 4.74
CA THR A 167 22.96 4.04 5.42
C THR A 167 23.99 3.34 4.54
N SER A 168 23.56 2.42 3.67
CA SER A 168 24.44 1.77 2.69
C SER A 168 25.00 2.78 1.68
N TYR A 169 24.20 3.78 1.29
CA TYR A 169 24.62 4.88 0.41
C TYR A 169 25.69 5.78 1.04
N LEU A 170 25.51 6.19 2.30
CA LEU A 170 26.50 7.00 3.02
C LEU A 170 27.85 6.28 3.20
N VAL A 171 27.81 4.95 3.35
CA VAL A 171 29.01 4.11 3.42
C VAL A 171 29.73 4.03 2.07
N LEU A 172 28.99 3.91 0.96
CA LEU A 172 29.55 3.86 -0.40
C LEU A 172 30.26 5.18 -0.79
N ASN A 173 29.80 6.32 -0.27
CA ASN A 173 30.44 7.62 -0.50
C ASN A 173 31.66 7.88 0.42
N GLY A 174 32.05 6.92 1.27
CA GLY A 174 33.28 7.01 2.07
C GLY A 174 33.24 8.01 3.23
N GLU A 175 32.08 8.62 3.51
CA GLU A 175 31.92 9.63 4.57
C GLU A 175 31.98 9.05 6.00
N ILE A 176 31.96 7.71 6.14
CA ILE A 176 31.82 7.01 7.42
C ILE A 176 32.99 6.04 7.66
N THR A 177 33.59 6.09 8.86
CA THR A 177 34.71 5.24 9.29
C THR A 177 34.33 3.75 9.36
N GLN A 178 35.32 2.86 9.14
CA GLN A 178 35.18 1.39 9.11
C GLN A 178 34.49 0.80 10.38
N GLN A 179 34.56 1.51 11.51
CA GLN A 179 33.96 1.11 12.79
C GLN A 179 32.45 1.46 12.87
N ALA A 180 32.04 2.59 12.30
CA ALA A 180 30.63 2.95 12.15
C ALA A 180 29.97 2.04 11.10
N MET A 181 30.68 1.66 10.04
CA MET A 181 30.23 0.66 9.05
C MET A 181 29.70 -0.62 9.72
N ARG A 182 30.44 -1.15 10.70
CA ARG A 182 30.10 -2.39 11.41
C ARG A 182 28.88 -2.24 12.33
N GLN A 183 28.70 -1.07 12.95
CA GLN A 183 27.51 -0.75 13.76
C GLN A 183 26.27 -0.60 12.88
N THR A 184 26.42 0.01 11.70
CA THR A 184 25.31 0.20 10.77
C THR A 184 24.85 -1.12 10.16
N TYR A 185 25.75 -2.03 9.79
CA TYR A 185 25.38 -3.40 9.38
C TYR A 185 24.67 -4.19 10.50
N PHE A 186 25.10 -4.03 11.75
CA PHE A 186 24.45 -4.69 12.89
C PHE A 186 23.02 -4.16 13.11
N PHE A 187 22.84 -2.84 13.07
CA PHE A 187 21.52 -2.21 13.21
C PHE A 187 20.58 -2.55 12.04
N ASN A 188 21.14 -2.65 10.84
CA ASN A 188 20.46 -3.05 9.61
C ASN A 188 20.00 -4.52 9.69
N MET A 189 20.88 -5.46 10.07
CA MET A 189 20.51 -6.85 10.34
C MET A 189 19.45 -6.96 11.44
N LEU A 190 19.55 -6.17 12.51
CA LEU A 190 18.54 -6.13 13.57
C LEU A 190 17.18 -5.64 13.04
N CYS A 191 17.16 -4.59 12.22
CA CYS A 191 15.94 -4.09 11.58
C CYS A 191 15.31 -5.14 10.65
N ILE A 192 16.11 -5.87 9.87
CA ILE A 192 15.62 -6.94 9.00
C ILE A 192 15.03 -8.10 9.82
N VAL A 193 15.69 -8.49 10.91
CA VAL A 193 15.19 -9.55 11.81
C VAL A 193 13.89 -9.13 12.50
N VAL A 194 13.82 -7.91 13.02
CA VAL A 194 12.59 -7.35 13.62
C VAL A 194 11.48 -7.29 12.58
N ALA A 195 11.78 -6.80 11.37
CA ALA A 195 10.86 -6.77 10.24
C ALA A 195 10.34 -8.17 9.87
N LEU A 196 11.21 -9.18 9.84
CA LEU A 196 10.85 -10.59 9.58
C LEU A 196 9.96 -11.16 10.69
N VAL A 197 10.32 -10.97 11.96
CA VAL A 197 9.53 -11.44 13.10
C VAL A 197 8.14 -10.82 13.07
N ILE A 198 8.05 -9.52 12.81
CA ILE A 198 6.78 -8.82 12.70
C ILE A 198 5.98 -9.33 11.47
N CYS A 199 6.62 -9.57 10.32
CA CYS A 199 5.96 -10.15 9.15
C CYS A 199 5.40 -11.56 9.44
N VAL A 200 6.13 -12.40 10.18
CA VAL A 200 5.69 -13.74 10.58
C VAL A 200 4.52 -13.68 11.56
N VAL A 201 4.60 -12.83 12.59
CA VAL A 201 3.51 -12.61 13.56
C VAL A 201 2.26 -12.08 12.84
N LEU A 202 2.43 -11.22 11.83
CA LEU A 202 1.32 -10.76 11.02
C LEU A 202 0.71 -11.82 10.13
N PHE A 203 1.54 -12.62 9.46
CA PHE A 203 1.05 -13.72 8.64
C PHE A 203 0.21 -14.65 9.51
N TYR A 204 0.68 -14.93 10.73
CA TYR A 204 -0.05 -15.71 11.73
C TYR A 204 -1.36 -15.06 12.17
N LEU A 205 -1.36 -13.76 12.52
CA LEU A 205 -2.57 -13.04 12.93
C LEU A 205 -3.62 -12.92 11.81
N VAL A 206 -3.19 -12.74 10.56
CA VAL A 206 -4.08 -12.65 9.39
C VAL A 206 -4.68 -14.02 9.06
N PHE A 207 -3.86 -15.07 9.08
CA PHE A 207 -4.34 -16.43 8.87
C PHE A 207 -5.31 -16.84 9.99
N SER A 208 -4.98 -16.49 11.23
CA SER A 208 -5.83 -16.70 12.40
C SER A 208 -7.17 -15.97 12.26
N ARG A 209 -7.18 -14.69 11.88
CA ARG A 209 -8.45 -13.94 11.72
C ARG A 209 -9.33 -14.47 10.59
N LYS A 210 -8.74 -14.86 9.45
CA LYS A 210 -9.49 -15.48 8.34
C LYS A 210 -10.05 -16.84 8.75
N LYS A 211 -9.27 -17.64 9.47
CA LYS A 211 -9.72 -18.94 10.02
C LYS A 211 -10.86 -18.75 11.02
N VAL A 212 -10.74 -17.79 11.93
CA VAL A 212 -11.77 -17.47 12.93
C VAL A 212 -13.05 -16.92 12.29
N GLN A 213 -12.96 -16.08 11.25
CA GLN A 213 -14.15 -15.62 10.52
C GLN A 213 -14.85 -16.76 9.80
N HIS A 214 -14.08 -17.66 9.18
CA HIS A 214 -14.64 -18.81 8.48
C HIS A 214 -15.26 -19.84 9.45
N GLU A 215 -14.67 -20.02 10.63
CA GLU A 215 -15.23 -20.84 11.71
C GLU A 215 -16.54 -20.25 12.25
N LYS A 216 -16.60 -18.92 12.46
CA LYS A 216 -17.84 -18.24 12.88
C LYS A 216 -18.97 -18.35 11.84
N GLU A 217 -18.69 -18.19 10.56
CA GLU A 217 -19.70 -18.38 9.51
C GLU A 217 -20.22 -19.83 9.46
N ILE A 218 -19.36 -20.82 9.77
CA ILE A 218 -19.77 -22.22 9.85
C ILE A 218 -20.64 -22.44 11.09
N GLU A 219 -20.25 -21.93 12.26
CA GLU A 219 -21.05 -22.01 13.49
C GLU A 219 -22.43 -21.37 13.31
N GLU A 220 -22.51 -20.19 12.69
CA GLU A 220 -23.77 -19.48 12.47
C GLU A 220 -24.70 -20.28 11.55
N LYS A 221 -24.18 -20.87 10.47
CA LYS A 221 -24.93 -21.76 9.56
C LYS A 221 -25.34 -23.09 10.22
N VAL A 222 -24.59 -23.59 11.19
CA VAL A 222 -24.96 -24.78 11.97
C VAL A 222 -26.08 -24.42 12.95
N TYR A 223 -25.94 -23.31 13.67
CA TYR A 223 -26.94 -22.81 14.60
C TYR A 223 -28.28 -22.52 13.92
N GLU A 224 -28.27 -21.91 12.74
CA GLU A 224 -29.48 -21.60 11.98
C GLU A 224 -30.22 -22.87 11.52
N ARG A 225 -29.47 -23.93 11.18
CA ARG A 225 -30.03 -25.25 10.83
C ARG A 225 -30.67 -25.94 12.03
N GLU A 226 -29.97 -25.97 13.16
CA GLU A 226 -30.48 -26.50 14.42
C GLU A 226 -31.76 -25.75 14.86
N TRP A 227 -31.76 -24.42 14.78
CA TRP A 227 -32.92 -23.59 15.10
C TRP A 227 -34.14 -23.93 14.23
N LYS A 228 -33.97 -24.01 12.90
CA LYS A 228 -35.05 -24.40 11.97
C LYS A 228 -35.60 -25.80 12.31
N ARG A 229 -34.72 -26.74 12.66
CA ARG A 229 -35.10 -28.11 13.06
C ARG A 229 -35.85 -28.13 14.39
N TYR A 230 -35.44 -27.31 15.35
CA TYR A 230 -36.13 -27.17 16.62
C TYR A 230 -37.52 -26.56 16.44
N GLN A 231 -37.62 -25.55 15.57
CA GLN A 231 -38.89 -24.90 15.25
C GLN A 231 -39.86 -25.85 14.53
N SER A 232 -39.38 -26.68 13.60
CA SER A 232 -40.21 -27.72 12.95
C SER A 232 -40.66 -28.82 13.93
N MET A 233 -39.79 -29.23 14.87
CA MET A 233 -40.20 -30.18 15.91
C MET A 233 -41.23 -29.57 16.88
N ARG A 234 -41.15 -28.26 17.15
CA ARG A 234 -42.10 -27.56 18.00
C ARG A 234 -43.47 -27.47 17.33
N SER A 235 -43.54 -27.14 16.04
CA SER A 235 -44.80 -27.12 15.31
C SER A 235 -45.41 -28.52 15.21
N PHE A 236 -44.60 -29.54 14.91
CA PHE A 236 -45.07 -30.93 14.86
C PHE A 236 -45.65 -31.40 16.20
N ARG A 237 -44.98 -31.12 17.32
CA ARG A 237 -45.51 -31.44 18.65
C ARG A 237 -46.82 -30.72 18.95
N HIS A 238 -46.95 -29.47 18.51
CA HIS A 238 -48.18 -28.71 18.67
C HIS A 238 -49.34 -29.35 17.92
N ASP A 239 -49.12 -29.78 16.68
CA ASP A 239 -50.14 -30.44 15.85
C ASP A 239 -50.52 -31.81 16.41
N VAL A 240 -49.55 -32.64 16.82
CA VAL A 240 -49.83 -33.92 17.49
C VAL A 240 -50.65 -33.73 18.76
N LYS A 241 -50.31 -32.72 19.59
CA LYS A 241 -51.06 -32.42 20.82
C LYS A 241 -52.47 -31.91 20.53
N LYS A 242 -52.70 -31.31 19.36
CA LYS A 242 -54.04 -30.91 18.90
C LYS A 242 -54.84 -32.14 18.47
N HIS A 243 -54.26 -33.04 17.68
CA HIS A 243 -54.90 -34.29 17.26
C HIS A 243 -55.26 -35.19 18.45
N LEU A 244 -54.35 -35.38 19.41
CA LEU A 244 -54.61 -36.13 20.64
C LEU A 244 -55.78 -35.55 21.45
N ARG A 245 -55.89 -34.22 21.54
CA ARG A 245 -57.00 -33.56 22.23
C ARG A 245 -58.34 -33.82 21.55
N VAL A 246 -58.36 -33.79 20.22
CA VAL A 246 -59.56 -34.09 19.42
C VAL A 246 -59.98 -35.55 19.61
N LEU A 247 -59.02 -36.49 19.58
CA LEU A 247 -59.28 -37.92 19.83
C LEU A 247 -59.83 -38.16 21.24
N HIS A 248 -59.24 -37.55 22.28
CA HIS A 248 -59.75 -37.64 23.64
C HIS A 248 -61.19 -37.11 23.75
N ALA A 249 -61.49 -35.96 23.13
CA ALA A 249 -62.83 -35.38 23.14
C ALA A 249 -63.88 -36.22 22.39
N LEU A 250 -63.45 -37.03 21.42
CA LEU A 250 -64.32 -37.99 20.72
C LEU A 250 -64.49 -39.30 21.51
N GLY A 251 -63.44 -39.75 22.21
CA GLY A 251 -63.48 -40.92 23.09
C GLY A 251 -64.33 -40.73 24.35
N ASP A 252 -64.34 -39.54 24.94
CA ASP A 252 -65.19 -39.21 26.11
C ASP A 252 -66.68 -38.98 25.76
N ARG A 253 -67.06 -39.06 24.47
CA ARG A 253 -68.45 -38.88 24.00
C ARG A 253 -69.11 -40.17 23.51
N GLY A 254 -68.43 -41.32 23.61
CA GLY A 254 -69.01 -42.66 23.40
C GLY A 254 -69.19 -43.38 24.71
#